data_AF-A0A7V9B139-F1
#
_entry.id   AF-A0A7V9B139-F1
#
_cell.length_a   1.000
_cell.length_b   1.000
_cell.length_c   1.000
_cell.angle_alpha   90.00
_cell.angle_beta   90.00
_cell.angle_gamma   90.00
#
_symmetry.space_group_name_H-M   'P 1'
#
loop_
_entity.id
_entity.type
_entity.pdbx_description
1 polymer ?
#
loop_
_entity_poly.entity_id
_entity_poly.type
_entity_poly.pdbx_seq_one_letter_code
_entity_poly.pdbx_strand_id
1 'polypeptide(L)'
;MPDPAASAAEAGLRYVSDDRPCITRRRAGKGFSYRSADGERLADKAQVARIKSLAIPPAWSEVWISPSPRGHIQATGRDDKGRKQYRYHPKWHEVRDETKYGRLLAFGRALPGIREAVERDLRRQGLPREKVLATVIRLLDTTLIRVGNEEYARENRSFGLTTMRDRHADAGSNKVTFSFRGKSGQEHEVELHDRRLAGIVKRCQDLPGQELFQYVEDDGSRRPVTSEDVNAYLREIAGEEFTAKDFRTWAGTVLAAQALAAFE
;
A
#
# COMPACT_ATOMS: atom_id res chain seq x y z
N MET A 1 11.91 3.22 -7.95
CA MET A 1 11.34 4.59 -7.85
C MET A 1 12.50 5.57 -8.09
N PRO A 2 12.29 6.80 -8.60
CA PRO A 2 13.32 7.81 -8.37
C PRO A 2 13.62 7.84 -6.87
N ASP A 3 14.90 7.91 -6.54
CA ASP A 3 15.36 7.99 -5.15
C ASP A 3 14.52 9.06 -4.42
N PRO A 4 13.86 8.75 -3.30
CA PRO A 4 13.11 9.73 -2.52
C PRO A 4 13.91 11.00 -2.22
N ALA A 5 15.25 10.89 -2.14
CA ALA A 5 16.13 12.03 -2.03
C ALA A 5 16.24 12.87 -3.32
N ALA A 6 16.27 12.23 -4.49
CA ALA A 6 16.24 12.90 -5.78
C ALA A 6 14.90 13.64 -6.00
N SER A 7 13.76 13.01 -5.69
CA SER A 7 12.45 13.69 -5.74
C SER A 7 12.36 14.86 -4.78
N ALA A 8 12.99 14.76 -3.59
CA ALA A 8 13.03 15.88 -2.66
C ALA A 8 13.86 17.04 -3.24
N ALA A 9 15.03 16.75 -3.81
CA ALA A 9 15.90 17.75 -4.40
C ALA A 9 15.25 18.50 -5.57
N GLU A 10 14.54 17.80 -6.44
CA GLU A 10 13.76 18.38 -7.56
C GLU A 10 12.69 19.37 -7.07
N ALA A 11 12.06 19.08 -5.93
CA ALA A 11 11.11 19.97 -5.26
C ALA A 11 11.77 21.17 -4.53
N GLY A 12 13.10 21.25 -4.53
CA GLY A 12 13.87 22.18 -3.67
C GLY A 12 13.77 21.84 -2.18
N LEU A 13 13.39 20.61 -1.85
CA LEU A 13 13.24 20.08 -0.50
C LEU A 13 14.46 19.24 -0.08
N ARG A 14 14.60 19.04 1.23
CA ARG A 14 15.63 18.20 1.84
C ARG A 14 15.01 16.87 2.24
N TYR A 15 15.64 15.78 1.82
CA TYR A 15 15.33 14.46 2.35
C TYR A 15 15.78 14.37 3.81
N VAL A 16 14.84 14.06 4.71
CA VAL A 16 15.05 14.01 6.16
C VAL A 16 14.38 12.76 6.73
N SER A 17 15.04 12.12 7.68
CA SER A 17 14.51 11.01 8.47
C SER A 17 14.22 11.51 9.89
N ASP A 18 13.31 10.83 10.59
CA ASP A 18 12.94 11.19 11.96
C ASP A 18 13.85 10.56 13.04
N ASP A 19 14.95 9.93 12.60
CA ASP A 19 16.09 9.55 13.43
C ASP A 19 17.03 10.74 13.77
N ARG A 20 16.83 11.91 13.13
CA ARG A 20 17.68 13.08 13.30
C ARG A 20 17.22 13.98 14.45
N PRO A 21 18.13 14.81 15.01
CA PRO A 21 17.79 15.79 16.03
C PRO A 21 16.62 16.68 15.60
N CYS A 22 15.67 16.92 16.50
CA CYS A 22 14.35 17.42 16.13
C CYS A 22 13.78 18.42 17.11
N ILE A 23 12.72 19.08 16.67
CA ILE A 23 11.88 19.87 17.56
C ILE A 23 10.88 18.91 18.22
N THR A 24 10.81 18.93 19.54
CA THR A 24 9.84 18.11 20.29
C THR A 24 8.69 18.96 20.80
N ARG A 25 7.52 18.32 20.94
CA ARG A 25 6.29 18.97 21.45
C ARG A 25 6.00 18.49 22.87
N ARG A 26 5.73 19.41 23.80
CA ARG A 26 5.28 19.11 25.16
C ARG A 26 3.99 19.84 25.50
N ARG A 27 3.12 19.20 26.28
CA ARG A 27 1.88 19.83 26.75
C ARG A 27 2.20 20.94 27.75
N ALA A 28 1.57 22.11 27.61
CA ALA A 28 1.77 23.26 28.48
C ALA A 28 0.44 24.01 28.66
N GLY A 29 -0.19 23.84 29.83
CA GLY A 29 -1.50 24.39 30.12
C GLY A 29 -2.56 23.94 29.10
N LYS A 30 -3.25 24.90 28.47
CA LYS A 30 -4.27 24.65 27.43
C LYS A 30 -3.69 24.37 26.04
N GLY A 31 -2.36 24.39 25.87
CA GLY A 31 -1.71 24.24 24.56
C GLY A 31 -0.43 23.43 24.61
N PHE A 32 0.49 23.73 23.70
CA PHE A 32 1.78 23.06 23.58
C PHE A 32 2.94 24.06 23.62
N SER A 33 4.04 23.63 24.22
CA SER A 33 5.35 24.25 24.09
C SER A 33 6.25 23.39 23.21
N TYR A 34 7.20 24.03 22.52
CA TYR A 34 8.12 23.38 21.61
C TYR A 34 9.55 23.54 22.14
N ARG A 35 10.36 22.49 21.98
CA ARG A 35 11.78 22.50 22.36
C ARG A 35 12.65 22.18 21.16
N SER A 36 13.80 22.83 21.04
CA SER A 36 14.81 22.54 20.02
C SER A 36 15.41 21.14 20.22
N ALA A 37 16.26 20.73 19.27
CA ALA A 37 17.04 19.50 19.37
C ALA A 37 17.90 19.46 20.64
N ASP A 38 18.41 20.61 21.09
CA ASP A 38 19.24 20.75 22.29
C ASP A 38 18.40 20.82 23.58
N GLY A 39 17.07 20.70 23.47
CA GLY A 39 16.15 20.71 24.60
C GLY A 39 15.76 22.11 25.08
N GLU A 40 16.29 23.17 24.48
CA GLU A 40 15.94 24.55 24.84
C GLU A 40 14.54 24.94 24.38
N ARG A 41 13.91 25.89 25.07
CA ARG A 41 12.58 26.37 24.68
C ARG A 41 12.67 27.12 23.35
N LEU A 42 11.88 26.71 22.38
CA LEU A 42 11.81 27.38 21.08
C LEU A 42 11.06 28.71 21.22
N ALA A 43 11.80 29.82 21.21
CA ALA A 43 11.27 31.19 21.34
C ALA A 43 11.03 31.88 19.99
N ASP A 44 11.60 31.35 18.90
CA ASP A 44 11.42 31.90 17.56
C ASP A 44 9.94 31.85 17.14
N LYS A 45 9.33 33.03 17.03
CA LYS A 45 7.92 33.19 16.66
C LYS A 45 7.63 32.66 15.25
N ALA A 46 8.56 32.80 14.31
CA ALA A 46 8.37 32.34 12.93
C ALA A 46 8.36 30.81 12.87
N GLN A 47 9.30 30.16 13.56
CA GLN A 47 9.27 28.70 13.69
C GLN A 47 8.01 28.19 14.40
N VAL A 48 7.60 28.81 15.50
CA VAL A 48 6.37 28.40 16.22
C VAL A 48 5.13 28.56 15.34
N ALA A 49 5.04 29.64 14.56
CA ALA A 49 3.94 29.85 13.62
C ALA A 49 3.88 28.75 12.55
N ARG A 50 5.03 28.40 11.96
CA ARG A 50 5.14 27.28 11.01
C ARG A 50 4.67 25.96 11.64
N ILE A 51 5.11 25.65 12.85
CA ILE A 51 4.73 24.39 13.50
C ILE A 51 3.21 24.34 13.73
N LYS A 52 2.61 25.46 14.13
CA LYS A 52 1.15 25.56 14.28
C LYS A 52 0.42 25.36 12.95
N SER A 53 0.94 25.88 11.84
CA SER A 53 0.31 25.70 10.52
C SER A 53 0.34 24.26 10.01
N LEU A 54 1.21 23.39 10.57
CA LEU A 54 1.21 21.95 10.26
C LEU A 54 -0.02 21.22 10.80
N ALA A 55 -0.81 21.85 11.68
CA ALA A 55 -2.01 21.28 12.29
C ALA A 55 -1.79 19.85 12.81
N ILE A 56 -0.72 19.68 13.60
CA ILE A 56 -0.36 18.39 14.20
C ILE A 56 -1.44 18.06 15.25
N PRO A 57 -2.19 16.95 15.10
CA PRO A 57 -3.29 16.62 16.02
C PRO A 57 -2.82 16.59 17.47
N PRO A 58 -3.62 17.12 18.41
CA PRO A 58 -3.25 17.20 19.82
C PRO A 58 -3.13 15.82 20.47
N ALA A 59 -3.83 14.82 19.94
CA ALA A 59 -3.81 13.44 20.42
C ALA A 59 -2.52 12.69 20.09
N TRP A 60 -1.71 13.19 19.13
CA TRP A 60 -0.48 12.48 18.76
C TRP A 60 0.56 12.46 19.87
N SER A 61 1.09 11.27 20.16
CA SER A 61 2.25 11.03 21.03
C SER A 61 3.54 10.89 20.22
N GLU A 62 4.70 10.87 20.89
CA GLU A 62 6.03 10.72 20.27
C GLU A 62 6.25 11.65 19.06
N VAL A 63 5.86 12.92 19.20
CA VAL A 63 5.87 13.86 18.09
C VAL A 63 7.29 14.37 17.80
N TRP A 64 7.75 14.06 16.58
CA TRP A 64 8.96 14.60 15.97
C TRP A 64 8.57 15.73 15.00
N ILE A 65 9.25 16.87 15.06
CA ILE A 65 9.01 17.99 14.16
C ILE A 65 10.33 18.39 13.51
N SER A 66 10.31 18.54 12.19
CA SER A 66 11.51 18.90 11.44
C SER A 66 11.96 20.32 11.82
N PRO A 67 13.26 20.51 12.13
CA PRO A 67 13.82 21.84 12.38
C PRO A 67 13.89 22.68 11.10
N SER A 68 13.90 22.03 9.93
CA SER A 68 13.99 22.70 8.63
C SER A 68 12.60 22.89 8.01
N PRO A 69 12.26 24.11 7.56
CA PRO A 69 11.05 24.32 6.77
C PRO A 69 11.11 23.62 5.40
N ARG A 70 12.31 23.25 4.92
CA ARG A 70 12.49 22.55 3.63
C ARG A 70 12.52 21.02 3.77
N GLY A 71 12.36 20.46 4.96
CA GLY A 71 12.30 19.00 5.11
C GLY A 71 11.06 18.43 4.43
N HIS A 72 11.20 17.40 3.59
CA HIS A 72 10.05 16.79 2.92
C HIS A 72 9.03 16.21 3.90
N ILE A 73 9.49 15.63 5.01
CA ILE A 73 8.69 15.36 6.21
C ILE A 73 8.81 16.57 7.14
N GLN A 74 7.67 17.13 7.52
CA GLN A 74 7.56 18.27 8.43
C GLN A 74 7.28 17.84 9.87
N ALA A 75 6.52 16.77 10.08
CA ALA A 75 6.35 16.15 11.40
C ALA A 75 5.99 14.67 11.29
N THR A 76 6.35 13.89 12.31
CA THR A 76 5.83 12.54 12.56
C THR A 76 5.28 12.46 13.99
N GLY A 77 4.47 11.45 14.26
CA GLY A 77 3.98 11.15 15.60
C GLY A 77 3.17 9.86 15.58
N ARG A 78 2.72 9.40 16.75
CA ARG A 78 1.86 8.23 16.88
C ARG A 78 0.44 8.66 17.20
N ASP A 79 -0.55 8.09 16.52
CA ASP A 79 -1.95 8.32 16.86
C ASP A 79 -2.41 7.49 18.07
N ASP A 80 -3.68 7.62 18.46
CA ASP A 80 -4.28 6.89 19.60
C ASP A 80 -4.21 5.36 19.46
N LYS A 81 -3.94 4.85 18.26
CA LYS A 81 -3.73 3.42 17.98
C LYS A 81 -2.25 3.05 17.88
N GLY A 82 -1.34 3.94 18.23
CA GLY A 82 0.12 3.72 18.16
C GLY A 82 0.71 3.79 16.74
N ARG A 83 -0.09 4.09 15.71
CA ARG A 83 0.34 4.07 14.31
C ARG A 83 1.16 5.32 14.02
N LYS A 84 2.29 5.15 13.34
CA LYS A 84 3.14 6.26 12.90
C LYS A 84 2.44 7.06 11.80
N GLN A 85 2.19 8.33 12.07
CA GLN A 85 1.55 9.30 11.20
C GLN A 85 2.57 10.34 10.72
N TYR A 86 2.30 10.91 9.55
CA TYR A 86 3.19 11.87 8.90
C TYR A 86 2.45 13.17 8.57
N ARG A 87 3.20 14.27 8.59
CA ARG A 87 2.88 15.55 7.96
C ARG A 87 3.99 15.86 6.98
N TYR A 88 3.67 15.96 5.70
CA TYR A 88 4.62 16.28 4.65
C TYR A 88 4.60 17.78 4.33
N HIS A 89 5.68 18.26 3.73
CA HIS A 89 5.71 19.59 3.13
C HIS A 89 4.70 19.67 1.96
N PRO A 90 3.97 20.77 1.74
CA PRO A 90 2.99 20.87 0.65
C PRO A 90 3.56 20.50 -0.74
N LYS A 91 4.72 21.07 -1.10
CA LYS A 91 5.45 20.76 -2.34
C LYS A 91 5.87 19.29 -2.50
N TRP A 92 5.93 18.52 -1.41
CA TRP A 92 6.25 17.08 -1.51
C TRP A 92 5.12 16.31 -2.20
N HIS A 93 3.87 16.73 -2.00
CA HIS A 93 2.73 16.13 -2.68
C HIS A 93 2.77 16.42 -4.17
N GLU A 94 3.04 17.67 -4.57
CA GLU A 94 3.14 18.09 -5.98
C GLU A 94 4.14 17.23 -6.76
N VAL A 95 5.36 17.06 -6.26
CA VAL A 95 6.39 16.25 -6.96
C VAL A 95 6.13 14.74 -6.90
N ARG A 96 5.51 14.24 -5.81
CA ARG A 96 5.07 12.84 -5.75
C ARG A 96 3.89 12.55 -6.68
N ASP A 97 3.04 13.53 -6.92
CA ASP A 97 1.91 13.41 -7.84
C ASP A 97 2.37 13.56 -9.30
N GLU A 98 3.34 14.41 -9.60
CA GLU A 98 3.95 14.50 -10.94
C GLU A 98 4.69 13.21 -11.32
N THR A 99 5.49 12.66 -10.41
CA THR A 99 6.15 11.35 -10.62
C THR A 99 5.16 10.20 -10.75
N LYS A 100 3.93 10.34 -10.23
CA LYS A 100 2.87 9.33 -10.36
C LYS A 100 2.40 9.18 -11.80
N TYR A 101 2.31 10.25 -12.58
CA TYR A 101 1.87 10.17 -13.99
C TYR A 101 2.90 9.49 -14.87
N GLY A 102 4.18 9.85 -14.74
CA GLY A 102 5.26 9.18 -15.47
C GLY A 102 5.34 7.68 -15.14
N ARG A 103 5.19 7.34 -13.85
CA ARG A 103 5.12 5.94 -13.39
C ARG A 103 3.91 5.20 -13.96
N LEU A 104 2.77 5.87 -14.09
CA LEU A 104 1.56 5.27 -14.64
C LEU A 104 1.73 4.90 -16.11
N LEU A 105 2.39 5.76 -16.90
CA LEU A 105 2.73 5.48 -18.30
C LEU A 105 3.72 4.31 -18.41
N ALA A 106 4.76 4.28 -17.58
CA ALA A 106 5.70 3.16 -17.52
C ALA A 106 4.99 1.85 -17.16
N PHE A 107 4.10 1.89 -16.15
CA PHE A 107 3.30 0.73 -15.77
C PHE A 107 2.41 0.23 -16.90
N GLY A 108 1.72 1.15 -17.60
CA GLY A 108 0.90 0.80 -18.76
C GLY A 108 1.69 0.11 -19.88
N ARG A 109 2.95 0.50 -20.11
CA ARG A 109 3.85 -0.15 -21.07
C ARG A 109 4.33 -1.51 -20.62
N ALA A 110 4.58 -1.71 -19.32
CA ALA A 110 5.03 -2.98 -18.76
C ALA A 110 3.88 -4.00 -18.58
N LEU A 111 2.64 -3.53 -18.47
CA LEU A 111 1.47 -4.35 -18.14
C LEU A 111 1.23 -5.55 -19.09
N PRO A 112 1.41 -5.44 -20.43
CA PRO A 112 1.31 -6.60 -21.31
C PRO A 112 2.29 -7.72 -20.94
N GLY A 113 3.56 -7.40 -20.71
CA GLY A 113 4.58 -8.39 -20.32
C GLY A 113 4.30 -9.01 -18.95
N ILE A 114 3.81 -8.21 -17.99
CA ILE A 114 3.35 -8.71 -16.69
C ILE A 114 2.22 -9.73 -16.88
N ARG A 115 1.23 -9.42 -17.72
CA ARG A 115 0.09 -10.31 -17.99
C ARG A 115 0.53 -11.61 -18.67
N GLU A 116 1.46 -11.55 -19.61
CA GLU A 116 2.03 -12.75 -20.25
C GLU A 116 2.76 -13.65 -19.24
N ALA A 117 3.57 -13.07 -18.35
CA ALA A 117 4.25 -13.80 -17.29
C ALA A 117 3.27 -14.48 -16.33
N VAL A 118 2.23 -13.74 -15.90
CA VAL A 118 1.14 -14.28 -15.08
C VAL A 118 0.45 -15.44 -15.79
N GLU A 119 0.09 -15.29 -17.07
CA GLU A 119 -0.59 -16.34 -17.83
C GLU A 119 0.23 -17.62 -17.95
N ARG A 120 1.56 -17.48 -18.12
CA ARG A 120 2.52 -18.60 -18.11
C ARG A 120 2.54 -19.29 -16.75
N ASP A 121 2.71 -18.54 -15.67
CA ASP A 121 2.86 -19.14 -14.32
C ASP A 121 1.55 -19.76 -13.81
N LEU A 122 0.39 -19.23 -14.23
CA LEU A 122 -0.90 -19.88 -13.98
C LEU A 122 -1.00 -21.29 -14.61
N ARG A 123 -0.14 -21.66 -15.58
CA ARG A 123 -0.16 -22.99 -16.27
C ARG A 123 0.62 -24.05 -15.51
N ARG A 124 1.39 -23.68 -14.48
CA ARG A 124 2.17 -24.62 -13.68
C ARG A 124 1.28 -25.71 -13.07
N GLN A 125 1.82 -26.91 -12.92
CA GLN A 125 1.13 -28.01 -12.24
C GLN A 125 1.18 -27.79 -10.72
N GLY A 126 0.25 -28.39 -9.97
CA GLY A 126 0.16 -28.21 -8.52
C GLY A 126 -0.23 -26.79 -8.08
N LEU A 127 0.23 -26.40 -6.88
CA LEU A 127 0.13 -25.07 -6.28
C LEU A 127 1.50 -24.50 -5.85
N PRO A 128 2.51 -24.44 -6.75
CA PRO A 128 3.80 -23.86 -6.44
C PRO A 128 3.67 -22.35 -6.23
N ARG A 129 4.69 -21.76 -5.59
CA ARG A 129 4.76 -20.33 -5.26
C ARG A 129 4.34 -19.42 -6.40
N GLU A 130 4.93 -19.57 -7.59
CA GLU A 130 4.68 -18.65 -8.72
C GLU A 130 3.23 -18.73 -9.19
N LYS A 131 2.60 -19.90 -9.14
CA LYS A 131 1.21 -20.06 -9.59
C LYS A 131 0.22 -19.36 -8.66
N VAL A 132 0.42 -19.51 -7.36
CA VAL A 132 -0.45 -18.87 -6.36
C VAL A 132 -0.25 -17.36 -6.41
N LEU A 133 0.99 -16.88 -6.55
CA LEU A 133 1.27 -15.44 -6.72
C LEU A 133 0.70 -14.88 -8.03
N ALA A 134 0.82 -15.60 -9.14
CA ALA A 134 0.18 -15.24 -10.41
C ALA A 134 -1.34 -15.18 -10.28
N THR A 135 -1.94 -16.09 -9.49
CA THR A 135 -3.37 -16.07 -9.18
C THR A 135 -3.75 -14.80 -8.42
N VAL A 136 -2.99 -14.42 -7.39
CA VAL A 136 -3.22 -13.19 -6.63
C VAL A 136 -3.07 -11.94 -7.50
N ILE A 137 -2.04 -11.87 -8.35
CA ILE A 137 -1.86 -10.75 -9.30
C ILE A 137 -3.01 -10.69 -10.31
N ARG A 138 -3.45 -11.84 -10.83
CA ARG A 138 -4.58 -11.88 -11.76
C ARG A 138 -5.87 -11.41 -11.11
N LEU A 139 -6.15 -11.85 -9.88
CA LEU A 139 -7.29 -11.39 -9.09
C LEU A 139 -7.20 -9.89 -8.82
N LEU A 140 -6.02 -9.37 -8.46
CA LEU A 140 -5.80 -7.93 -8.30
C LEU A 140 -6.12 -7.15 -9.58
N ASP A 141 -5.66 -7.62 -10.74
CA ASP A 141 -5.87 -6.97 -12.03
C ASP A 141 -7.35 -6.96 -12.45
N THR A 142 -8.08 -8.06 -12.22
CA THR A 142 -9.47 -8.20 -12.67
C THR A 142 -10.51 -7.67 -11.69
N THR A 143 -10.28 -7.82 -10.38
CA THR A 143 -11.25 -7.47 -9.33
C THR A 143 -10.94 -6.15 -8.65
N LEU A 144 -9.71 -5.65 -8.79
CA LEU A 144 -9.16 -4.51 -8.07
C LEU A 144 -9.16 -4.68 -6.54
N ILE A 145 -9.44 -5.86 -5.99
CA ILE A 145 -9.35 -6.11 -4.54
C ILE A 145 -7.92 -5.79 -4.08
N ARG A 146 -7.78 -5.11 -2.94
CA ARG A 146 -6.46 -4.77 -2.42
C ARG A 146 -5.75 -6.05 -1.98
N VAL A 147 -4.44 -6.13 -2.19
CA VAL A 147 -3.59 -7.23 -1.69
C VAL A 147 -3.78 -7.40 -0.18
N GLY A 148 -3.82 -6.31 0.60
CA GLY A 148 -3.95 -6.39 2.05
C GLY A 148 -2.60 -6.55 2.73
N ASN A 149 -2.58 -6.37 4.06
CA ASN A 149 -1.40 -6.52 4.89
C ASN A 149 -1.85 -7.13 6.23
N GLU A 150 -1.14 -8.14 6.72
CA GLU A 150 -1.52 -8.92 7.91
C GLU A 150 -1.65 -8.09 9.18
N GLU A 151 -0.77 -7.10 9.38
CA GLU A 151 -0.78 -6.20 10.53
C GLU A 151 -2.12 -5.46 10.60
N TYR A 152 -2.56 -4.91 9.46
CA TYR A 152 -3.85 -4.23 9.36
C TYR A 152 -5.06 -5.15 9.52
N ALA A 153 -4.94 -6.41 9.07
CA ALA A 153 -6.03 -7.36 9.10
C ALA A 153 -6.37 -7.81 10.51
N ARG A 154 -5.36 -8.07 11.36
CA ARG A 154 -5.55 -8.49 12.75
C ARG A 154 -6.17 -7.37 13.59
N GLU A 155 -5.68 -6.14 13.44
CA GLU A 155 -6.14 -5.00 14.25
C GLU A 155 -7.53 -4.50 13.85
N ASN A 156 -7.81 -4.42 12.55
CA ASN A 156 -9.01 -3.73 12.04
C ASN A 156 -10.09 -4.68 11.50
N ARG A 157 -9.87 -6.00 11.59
CA ARG A 157 -10.72 -7.02 10.96
C ARG A 157 -11.04 -6.68 9.50
N SER A 158 -10.03 -6.19 8.79
CA SER A 158 -10.11 -5.70 7.41
C SER A 158 -9.26 -6.58 6.51
N PHE A 159 -9.85 -7.19 5.50
CA PHE A 159 -9.21 -8.19 4.66
C PHE A 159 -8.86 -7.66 3.27
N GLY A 160 -7.82 -8.23 2.67
CA GLY A 160 -7.44 -8.12 1.27
C GLY A 160 -7.02 -9.49 0.75
N LEU A 161 -6.64 -9.62 -0.53
CA LEU A 161 -6.33 -10.91 -1.15
C LEU A 161 -5.40 -11.78 -0.31
N THR A 162 -4.28 -11.26 0.19
CA THR A 162 -3.29 -12.04 0.96
C THR A 162 -3.66 -12.25 2.43
N THR A 163 -4.73 -11.63 2.92
CA THR A 163 -5.21 -11.83 4.29
C THR A 163 -6.59 -12.49 4.34
N MET A 164 -7.16 -12.82 3.18
CA MET A 164 -8.41 -13.56 3.09
C MET A 164 -8.28 -14.95 3.70
N ARG A 165 -9.41 -15.43 4.19
CA ARG A 165 -9.58 -16.76 4.75
C ARG A 165 -10.54 -17.55 3.90
N ASP A 166 -10.56 -18.87 4.06
CA ASP A 166 -11.41 -19.75 3.24
C ASP A 166 -12.88 -19.32 3.24
N ARG A 167 -13.40 -18.92 4.41
CA ARG A 167 -14.77 -18.40 4.58
C ARG A 167 -15.11 -17.13 3.78
N HIS A 168 -14.10 -16.40 3.27
CA HIS A 168 -14.30 -15.18 2.50
C HIS A 168 -14.44 -15.45 1.00
N ALA A 169 -14.31 -16.71 0.56
CA ALA A 169 -14.48 -17.09 -0.83
C ALA A 169 -15.50 -18.23 -0.96
N ASP A 170 -16.34 -18.15 -1.97
CA ASP A 170 -17.18 -19.25 -2.43
C ASP A 170 -16.76 -19.60 -3.86
N ALA A 171 -15.94 -20.65 -4.01
CA ALA A 171 -15.38 -21.07 -5.28
C ALA A 171 -16.22 -22.19 -5.93
N GLY A 172 -16.99 -21.81 -6.94
CA GLY A 172 -17.75 -22.73 -7.80
C GLY A 172 -16.91 -23.33 -8.93
N SER A 173 -17.58 -23.93 -9.91
CA SER A 173 -16.93 -24.56 -11.07
C SER A 173 -16.48 -23.56 -12.14
N ASN A 174 -17.19 -22.44 -12.29
CA ASN A 174 -16.96 -21.43 -13.33
C ASN A 174 -16.85 -20.00 -12.79
N LYS A 175 -17.09 -19.80 -11.50
CA LYS A 175 -17.08 -18.50 -10.85
C LYS A 175 -16.57 -18.61 -9.42
N VAL A 176 -16.11 -17.48 -8.88
CA VAL A 176 -15.78 -17.32 -7.47
C VAL A 176 -16.40 -16.02 -6.96
N THR A 177 -17.00 -16.08 -5.78
CA THR A 177 -17.53 -14.90 -5.09
C THR A 177 -16.71 -14.64 -3.84
N PHE A 178 -16.19 -13.41 -3.70
CA PHE A 178 -15.46 -12.98 -2.52
C PHE A 178 -16.34 -12.08 -1.65
N SER A 179 -16.54 -12.46 -0.39
CA SER A 179 -17.35 -11.70 0.58
C SER A 179 -16.52 -11.40 1.82
N PHE A 180 -16.21 -10.12 2.05
CA PHE A 180 -15.29 -9.71 3.10
C PHE A 180 -15.45 -8.24 3.53
N ARG A 181 -15.08 -7.98 4.77
CA ARG A 181 -14.94 -6.63 5.29
C ARG A 181 -13.59 -6.03 4.90
N GLY A 182 -13.57 -4.99 4.10
CA GLY A 182 -12.37 -4.29 3.61
C GLY A 182 -11.93 -3.11 4.47
N LYS A 183 -11.04 -2.28 3.90
CA LYS A 183 -10.50 -1.07 4.55
C LYS A 183 -11.64 -0.15 5.02
N SER A 184 -11.48 0.42 6.22
CA SER A 184 -12.50 1.27 6.88
C SER A 184 -13.80 0.54 7.23
N GLY A 185 -13.81 -0.80 7.16
CA GLY A 185 -14.93 -1.63 7.54
C GLY A 185 -16.06 -1.71 6.51
N GLN A 186 -15.80 -1.34 5.26
CA GLN A 186 -16.75 -1.48 4.17
C GLN A 186 -16.93 -2.96 3.81
N GLU A 187 -18.16 -3.44 3.73
CA GLU A 187 -18.46 -4.78 3.22
C GLU A 187 -18.32 -4.79 1.70
N HIS A 188 -17.63 -5.80 1.17
CA HIS A 188 -17.42 -6.01 -0.24
C HIS A 188 -17.91 -7.40 -0.63
N GLU A 189 -18.64 -7.45 -1.74
CA GLU A 189 -18.99 -8.67 -2.46
C GLU A 189 -18.52 -8.50 -3.90
N VAL A 190 -17.66 -9.42 -4.37
CA VAL A 190 -17.08 -9.36 -5.71
C VAL A 190 -17.18 -10.72 -6.37
N GLU A 191 -17.94 -10.80 -7.45
CA GLU A 191 -18.08 -12.00 -8.27
C GLU A 191 -17.13 -11.94 -9.47
N LEU A 192 -16.45 -13.06 -9.75
CA LEU A 192 -15.56 -13.23 -10.89
C LEU A 192 -15.92 -14.50 -11.65
N HIS A 193 -16.27 -14.35 -12.93
CA HIS A 193 -16.49 -15.47 -13.85
C HIS A 193 -15.20 -15.85 -14.57
N ASP A 194 -14.44 -16.76 -13.99
CA ASP A 194 -13.25 -17.33 -14.62
C ASP A 194 -13.07 -18.79 -14.13
N ARG A 195 -13.27 -19.75 -15.03
CA ARG A 195 -13.19 -21.19 -14.72
C ARG A 195 -11.83 -21.61 -14.19
N ARG A 196 -10.75 -21.01 -14.69
CA ARG A 196 -9.39 -21.37 -14.30
C ARG A 196 -9.07 -20.81 -12.93
N LEU A 197 -9.39 -19.55 -12.67
CA LEU A 197 -9.17 -18.93 -11.38
C LEU A 197 -10.07 -19.56 -10.31
N ALA A 198 -11.34 -19.81 -10.60
CA ALA A 198 -12.23 -20.54 -9.68
C ALA A 198 -11.65 -21.91 -9.30
N GLY A 199 -11.12 -22.66 -10.28
CA GLY A 199 -10.46 -23.94 -10.02
C GLY A 199 -9.13 -23.84 -9.27
N ILE A 200 -8.39 -22.73 -9.37
CA ILE A 200 -7.19 -22.51 -8.55
C ILE A 200 -7.57 -22.11 -7.13
N VAL A 201 -8.49 -21.15 -6.96
CA VAL A 201 -8.97 -20.69 -5.65
C VAL A 201 -9.58 -21.85 -4.87
N LYS A 202 -10.40 -22.70 -5.51
CA LYS A 202 -10.94 -23.90 -4.88
C LYS A 202 -9.85 -24.83 -4.35
N ARG A 203 -8.82 -25.11 -5.15
CA ARG A 203 -7.68 -25.93 -4.69
C ARG A 203 -6.90 -25.28 -3.54
N CYS A 204 -6.82 -23.95 -3.51
CA CYS A 204 -6.21 -23.26 -2.38
C CYS A 204 -7.08 -23.37 -1.12
N GLN A 205 -8.42 -23.28 -1.23
CA GLN A 205 -9.36 -23.53 -0.13
C GLN A 205 -9.33 -24.97 0.40
N ASP A 206 -9.04 -25.93 -0.48
CA ASP A 206 -8.93 -27.34 -0.10
C ASP A 206 -7.62 -27.64 0.68
N LEU A 207 -6.67 -26.70 0.73
CA LEU A 207 -5.46 -26.86 1.55
C LEU A 207 -5.81 -26.71 3.04
N PRO A 208 -5.25 -27.54 3.93
CA PRO A 208 -5.52 -27.37 5.35
C PRO A 208 -4.90 -26.06 5.86
N GLY A 209 -5.69 -25.26 6.56
CA GLY A 209 -5.32 -23.94 7.08
C GLY A 209 -6.57 -23.09 7.30
N GLN A 210 -6.39 -21.79 7.58
CA GLN A 210 -7.50 -20.83 7.47
C GLN A 210 -7.26 -19.82 6.35
N GLU A 211 -6.02 -19.68 5.90
CA GLU A 211 -5.54 -18.73 4.92
C GLU A 211 -5.93 -19.19 3.51
N LEU A 212 -6.64 -18.33 2.79
CA LEU A 212 -7.18 -18.67 1.47
C LEU A 212 -6.08 -18.92 0.43
N PHE A 213 -4.97 -18.18 0.50
CA PHE A 213 -3.87 -18.31 -0.45
C PHE A 213 -2.63 -18.84 0.26
N GLN A 214 -2.32 -20.09 -0.02
CA GLN A 214 -1.12 -20.78 0.41
C GLN A 214 -0.49 -21.46 -0.81
N TYR A 215 0.84 -21.53 -0.83
CA TYR A 215 1.58 -22.33 -1.80
C TYR A 215 2.25 -23.52 -1.13
N VAL A 216 2.50 -24.56 -1.92
CA VAL A 216 3.17 -25.80 -1.50
C VAL A 216 4.59 -25.77 -2.04
N GLU A 217 5.55 -25.94 -1.14
CA GLU A 217 6.98 -26.03 -1.42
C GLU A 217 7.36 -27.45 -1.87
N ASP A 218 8.59 -27.62 -2.39
CA ASP A 218 9.09 -28.92 -2.87
C ASP A 218 9.17 -29.98 -1.77
N ASP A 219 9.35 -29.57 -0.51
CA ASP A 219 9.33 -30.44 0.68
C ASP A 219 7.91 -30.80 1.16
N GLY A 220 6.88 -30.32 0.46
CA GLY A 220 5.47 -30.50 0.81
C GLY A 220 4.99 -29.57 1.93
N SER A 221 5.86 -28.71 2.47
CA SER A 221 5.46 -27.69 3.43
C SER A 221 4.57 -26.63 2.76
N ARG A 222 3.71 -26.02 3.56
CA ARG A 222 2.75 -25.00 3.11
C ARG A 222 3.16 -23.66 3.66
N ARG A 223 3.09 -22.62 2.82
CA ARG A 223 3.38 -21.25 3.23
C ARG A 223 2.24 -20.32 2.82
N PRO A 224 1.77 -19.44 3.72
CA PRO A 224 0.80 -18.42 3.36
C PRO A 224 1.44 -17.41 2.41
N VAL A 225 0.64 -16.86 1.50
CA VAL A 225 1.08 -15.76 0.64
C VAL A 225 1.03 -14.46 1.42
N THR A 226 2.16 -13.74 1.44
CA THR A 226 2.25 -12.41 2.07
C THR A 226 2.18 -11.27 1.04
N SER A 227 2.00 -10.04 1.52
CA SER A 227 2.04 -8.87 0.64
C SER A 227 3.44 -8.62 0.06
N GLU A 228 4.46 -9.03 0.81
CA GLU A 228 5.87 -9.00 0.47
C GLU A 228 6.16 -9.96 -0.69
N ASP A 229 5.63 -11.18 -0.63
CA ASP A 229 5.75 -12.16 -1.71
C ASP A 229 5.15 -11.65 -3.02
N VAL A 230 3.96 -11.06 -2.96
CA VAL A 230 3.25 -10.52 -4.13
C VAL A 230 4.05 -9.39 -4.78
N ASN A 231 4.57 -8.45 -3.98
CA ASN A 231 5.37 -7.36 -4.51
C ASN A 231 6.75 -7.84 -4.99
N ALA A 232 7.34 -8.88 -4.38
CA ALA A 232 8.58 -9.48 -4.84
C ALA A 232 8.41 -10.15 -6.21
N TYR A 233 7.37 -10.96 -6.36
CA TYR A 233 7.03 -11.60 -7.63
C TYR A 233 6.69 -10.57 -8.72
N LEU A 234 5.96 -9.49 -8.38
CA LEU A 234 5.68 -8.42 -9.35
C LEU A 234 6.96 -7.75 -9.85
N ARG A 235 7.94 -7.48 -8.97
CA ARG A 235 9.24 -6.92 -9.36
C ARG A 235 10.00 -7.86 -10.29
N GLU A 236 9.98 -9.15 -10.00
CA GLU A 236 10.62 -10.19 -10.82
C GLU A 236 10.05 -10.21 -12.24
N ILE A 237 8.72 -10.26 -12.39
CA ILE A 237 8.08 -10.38 -13.70
C ILE A 237 7.99 -9.07 -14.49
N ALA A 238 8.03 -7.93 -13.80
CA ALA A 238 7.94 -6.63 -14.46
C ALA A 238 9.30 -6.04 -14.86
N GLY A 239 10.40 -6.49 -14.25
CA GLY A 239 11.74 -5.92 -14.46
C GLY A 239 11.91 -4.49 -13.94
N GLU A 240 10.89 -3.93 -13.32
CA GLU A 240 10.84 -2.58 -12.76
C GLU A 240 10.22 -2.62 -11.36
N GLU A 241 10.46 -1.58 -10.55
CA GLU A 241 9.92 -1.49 -9.19
C GLU A 241 8.43 -1.10 -9.16
N PHE A 242 7.57 -1.93 -9.72
CA PHE A 242 6.11 -1.81 -9.57
C PHE A 242 5.59 -2.51 -8.32
N THR A 243 4.41 -2.08 -7.87
CA THR A 243 3.74 -2.58 -6.66
C THR A 243 2.28 -2.87 -6.98
N ALA A 244 1.63 -3.63 -6.10
CA ALA A 244 0.19 -3.90 -6.22
C ALA A 244 -0.69 -2.63 -6.26
N LYS A 245 -0.21 -1.50 -5.72
CA LYS A 245 -0.92 -0.22 -5.76
C LYS A 245 -1.03 0.34 -7.18
N ASP A 246 -0.07 0.01 -8.04
CA ASP A 246 0.00 0.55 -9.40
C ASP A 246 -1.15 0.00 -10.26
N PHE A 247 -1.51 -1.28 -10.13
CA PHE A 247 -2.70 -1.86 -10.77
C PHE A 247 -3.98 -1.06 -10.50
N ARG A 248 -4.24 -0.76 -9.22
CA ARG A 248 -5.45 -0.01 -8.83
C ARG A 248 -5.42 1.44 -9.31
N THR A 249 -4.24 2.04 -9.37
CA THR A 249 -4.07 3.40 -9.87
C THR A 249 -4.33 3.43 -11.38
N TRP A 250 -3.75 2.48 -12.12
CA TRP A 250 -3.96 2.29 -13.55
C TRP A 250 -5.42 2.07 -13.89
N ALA A 251 -6.06 1.08 -13.27
CA ALA A 251 -7.46 0.78 -13.54
C ALA A 251 -8.37 1.97 -13.22
N GLY A 252 -8.14 2.68 -12.11
CA GLY A 252 -8.88 3.89 -11.77
C GLY A 252 -8.74 4.98 -12.83
N THR A 253 -7.54 5.20 -13.35
CA THR A 253 -7.30 6.17 -14.43
C THR A 253 -7.95 5.74 -15.75
N VAL A 254 -7.85 4.47 -16.13
CA VAL A 254 -8.49 3.95 -17.36
C VAL A 254 -10.01 4.05 -17.26
N LEU A 255 -10.61 3.67 -16.14
CA LEU A 255 -12.06 3.77 -15.92
C LEU A 255 -12.53 5.23 -15.96
N ALA A 256 -11.77 6.16 -15.36
CA ALA A 256 -12.08 7.59 -15.43
C ALA A 256 -11.99 8.12 -16.86
N ALA A 257 -10.95 7.73 -17.62
CA ALA A 257 -10.79 8.13 -19.01
C ALA A 257 -11.92 7.57 -19.90
N GLN A 258 -12.31 6.31 -19.71
CA GLN A 258 -13.44 5.69 -20.41
C GLN A 258 -14.76 6.39 -20.09
N ALA A 259 -15.00 6.71 -18.82
CA ALA A 259 -16.20 7.43 -18.42
C ALA A 259 -16.26 8.82 -19.05
N LEU A 260 -15.14 9.57 -19.06
CA LEU A 260 -15.06 10.88 -19.70
C LEU A 260 -15.29 10.81 -21.21
N ALA A 261 -14.66 9.85 -21.90
CA ALA A 261 -14.83 9.64 -23.33
C ALA A 261 -16.27 9.24 -23.72
N ALA A 262 -17.05 8.68 -22.79
CA ALA A 262 -18.46 8.35 -23.03
C ALA A 262 -19.41 9.56 -22.88
N PHE A 263 -18.92 10.70 -22.36
CA PHE A 263 -19.66 11.96 -22.29
C PHE A 263 -19.39 12.88 -23.49
N GLU A 264 -18.39 12.57 -24.32
CA GLU A 264 -18.09 13.24 -25.59
C GLU A 264 -18.86 12.58 -26.74
#